data_AF-A0A8H3ZZM4-F1
#
_entry.id   AF-A0A8H3ZZM4-F1
#
_cell.length_a   1.000
_cell.length_b   1.000
_cell.length_c   1.000
_cell.angle_alpha   90.00
_cell.angle_beta   90.00
_cell.angle_gamma   90.00
#
_symmetry.space_group_name_H-M   'P 1'
#
loop_
_entity.id
_entity.type
_entity.pdbx_description
1 polymer ?
#
loop_
_entity_poly.entity_id
_entity_poly.type
_entity_poly.pdbx_seq_one_letter_code
_entity_poly.pdbx_strand_id
1 'polypeptide(L)'
;MVWVLKVKQRSRQEIYEAVLDLLDSPGIMVGQREVVMSALEKYIKGKADFGDYLILSEGEHYQVPRLVSFDKVFCREEQGAQSLWQTSSD
;
A
#
# COMPACT_ATOMS: atom_id res chain seq x y z
N MET A 1 -1.74 -17.74 24.51
CA MET A 1 -2.64 -16.67 24.98
C MET A 1 -2.13 -15.37 24.38
N VAL A 2 -2.79 -14.82 23.36
CA VAL A 2 -2.34 -13.60 22.68
C VAL A 2 -3.21 -12.45 23.17
N TRP A 3 -2.61 -11.51 23.89
CA TRP A 3 -3.27 -10.29 24.36
C TRP A 3 -3.32 -9.30 23.21
N VAL A 4 -4.43 -9.29 22.46
CA VAL A 4 -4.64 -8.28 21.43
C VAL A 4 -5.15 -7.02 22.12
N LEU A 5 -4.33 -5.98 22.16
CA LEU A 5 -4.75 -4.64 22.57
C LEU A 5 -5.95 -4.23 21.72
N LYS A 6 -7.10 -4.00 22.36
CA LYS A 6 -8.33 -3.60 21.70
C LYS A 6 -8.20 -2.12 21.31
N VAL A 7 -7.55 -1.87 20.18
CA VAL A 7 -7.39 -0.51 19.64
C VAL A 7 -8.69 -0.08 18.95
N LYS A 8 -9.06 1.20 19.07
CA LYS A 8 -10.11 1.76 18.21
C LYS A 8 -9.65 1.63 16.76
N GLN A 9 -10.39 0.89 15.96
CA GLN A 9 -10.11 0.81 14.53
C GLN A 9 -10.34 2.19 13.90
N ARG A 10 -9.37 2.64 13.10
CA ARG A 10 -9.47 3.84 12.26
C ARG A 10 -9.96 3.42 10.89
N SER A 11 -10.71 4.29 10.23
CA SER A 11 -11.07 4.11 8.83
C SER A 11 -9.83 4.23 7.94
N ARG A 12 -9.89 3.63 6.74
CA ARG A 12 -8.81 3.77 5.74
C ARG A 12 -8.59 5.23 5.35
N GLN A 13 -9.66 6.02 5.28
CA GLN A 13 -9.60 7.45 4.99
C GLN A 13 -8.86 8.22 6.09
N GLU A 14 -9.19 7.99 7.37
CA GLU A 14 -8.47 8.61 8.49
C GLU A 14 -6.97 8.25 8.48
N ILE A 15 -6.63 7.00 8.14
CA ILE A 15 -5.23 6.57 8.03
C ILE A 15 -4.55 7.25 6.84
N TYR A 16 -5.22 7.31 5.69
CA TYR A 16 -4.73 7.98 4.48
C TYR A 16 -4.37 9.45 4.76
N GLU A 17 -5.30 10.19 5.34
CA GLU A 17 -5.12 11.62 5.67
C GLU A 17 -3.99 11.81 6.68
N ALA A 18 -3.95 10.99 7.75
CA ALA A 18 -2.91 11.11 8.76
C ALA A 18 -1.49 10.83 8.22
N VAL A 19 -1.35 9.87 7.31
CA VAL A 19 -0.06 9.60 6.66
C VAL A 19 0.30 10.71 5.68
N LEU A 20 -0.67 11.25 4.94
CA LEU A 20 -0.44 12.39 4.05
C LEU A 20 0.03 13.63 4.82
N ASP A 21 -0.64 13.95 5.93
CA ASP A 21 -0.25 15.04 6.83
C ASP A 21 1.16 14.84 7.40
N LEU A 22 1.52 13.61 7.75
CA LEU A 22 2.88 13.27 8.21
C LEU A 22 3.91 13.54 7.12
N LEU A 23 3.61 13.13 5.89
CA LEU A 23 4.50 13.34 4.75
C LEU A 23 4.67 14.84 4.46
N ASP A 24 3.61 15.64 4.58
CA ASP A 24 3.67 17.09 4.32
C ASP A 24 4.15 17.92 5.53
N SER A 25 4.45 17.25 6.65
CA SER A 25 4.83 17.91 7.89
C SER A 25 6.20 18.62 7.79
N PRO A 26 6.27 19.94 8.06
CA PRO A 26 7.52 20.66 8.03
C PRO A 26 8.53 20.10 9.04
N GLY A 27 9.77 19.87 8.58
CA GLY A 27 10.85 19.37 9.44
C GLY A 27 10.87 17.85 9.64
N ILE A 28 9.91 17.11 9.07
CA ILE A 28 9.94 15.64 9.01
C ILE A 28 10.38 15.21 7.61
N MET A 29 11.44 14.41 7.54
CA MET A 29 11.83 13.74 6.30
C MET A 29 11.52 12.26 6.39
N VAL A 30 10.65 11.79 5.50
CA VAL A 30 10.35 10.37 5.34
C VAL A 30 11.15 9.85 4.14
N GLY A 31 11.98 8.84 4.38
CA GLY A 31 12.75 8.18 3.32
C GLY A 31 11.84 7.42 2.35
N GLN A 32 12.30 7.27 1.10
CA GLN A 32 11.56 6.61 0.01
C GLN A 32 10.14 7.18 -0.15
N ARG A 33 10.00 8.52 -0.08
CA ARG A 33 8.70 9.21 -0.06
C ARG A 33 7.81 8.78 -1.22
N GLU A 34 8.38 8.64 -2.40
CA GLU A 34 7.74 8.19 -3.63
C GLU A 34 7.11 6.79 -3.50
N VAL A 35 7.79 5.86 -2.82
CA VAL A 35 7.27 4.52 -2.54
C VAL A 35 6.10 4.62 -1.56
N VAL A 36 6.24 5.42 -0.50
CA VAL A 36 5.20 5.62 0.51
C VAL A 36 3.95 6.24 -0.11
N MET A 37 4.11 7.27 -0.95
CA MET A 37 3.01 7.91 -1.67
C MET A 37 2.29 6.93 -2.61
N SER A 38 3.05 6.17 -3.40
CA SER A 38 2.49 5.15 -4.30
C SER A 38 1.71 4.07 -3.53
N ALA A 39 2.25 3.62 -2.40
CA ALA A 39 1.55 2.68 -1.52
C ALA A 39 0.26 3.27 -0.94
N LEU A 40 0.28 4.54 -0.58
CA LEU A 40 -0.86 5.24 0.03
C LEU A 40 -2.01 5.40 -0.97
N GLU A 41 -1.71 5.69 -2.23
CA GLU A 41 -2.68 5.73 -3.33
C GLU A 41 -3.31 4.38 -3.62
N LYS A 42 -2.55 3.29 -3.54
CA LYS A 42 -3.09 1.92 -3.67
C LYS A 42 -3.93 1.54 -2.46
N TYR A 43 -3.47 1.90 -1.26
CA TYR A 43 -4.13 1.60 0.01
C TYR A 43 -5.55 2.15 0.10
N ILE A 44 -5.78 3.37 -0.37
CA ILE A 44 -7.12 3.97 -0.30
C ILE A 44 -8.11 3.32 -1.29
N LYS A 45 -7.61 2.75 -2.39
CA LYS A 45 -8.43 2.12 -3.44
C LYS A 45 -8.65 0.62 -3.24
N GLY A 46 -7.67 -0.06 -2.66
CA GLY A 46 -7.67 -1.50 -2.56
C GLY A 46 -8.10 -2.04 -1.19
N LYS A 47 -7.94 -3.34 -0.99
CA LYS A 47 -8.45 -4.05 0.20
C LYS A 47 -7.35 -4.59 1.12
N ALA A 48 -6.14 -4.80 0.60
CA ALA A 48 -4.97 -5.24 1.37
C ALA A 48 -4.54 -4.21 2.42
N ASP A 49 -3.64 -4.58 3.33
CA ASP A 49 -3.16 -3.61 4.33
C ASP A 49 -2.15 -2.61 3.73
N PHE A 50 -1.79 -1.58 4.50
CA PHE A 50 -0.83 -0.58 4.01
C PHE A 50 0.59 -1.17 3.81
N GLY A 51 0.97 -2.17 4.61
CA GLY A 51 2.27 -2.83 4.52
C GLY A 51 2.40 -3.66 3.24
N ASP A 52 1.35 -4.35 2.86
CA ASP A 52 1.24 -5.08 1.59
C ASP A 52 1.50 -4.14 0.41
N TYR A 53 0.85 -2.97 0.39
CA TYR A 53 1.08 -1.98 -0.68
C TYR A 53 2.45 -1.31 -0.62
N LEU A 54 3.10 -1.24 0.55
CA LEU A 54 4.49 -0.80 0.64
C LEU A 54 5.42 -1.80 -0.06
N ILE A 55 5.26 -3.09 0.23
CA ILE A 55 6.04 -4.16 -0.42
C ILE A 55 5.85 -4.13 -1.93
N LEU A 56 4.59 -3.99 -2.39
CA LEU A 56 4.29 -3.92 -3.82
C LEU A 56 4.90 -2.67 -4.46
N SER A 57 4.72 -1.49 -3.86
CA SER A 57 5.21 -0.23 -4.41
C SER A 57 6.74 -0.16 -4.41
N GLU A 58 7.40 -0.76 -3.42
CA GLU A 58 8.86 -0.89 -3.39
C GLU A 58 9.34 -1.82 -4.51
N GLY A 59 8.69 -2.98 -4.67
CA GLY A 59 8.98 -3.90 -5.76
C GLY A 59 8.83 -3.26 -7.14
N GLU A 60 7.73 -2.53 -7.37
CA GLU A 60 7.51 -1.77 -8.61
C GLU A 60 8.58 -0.70 -8.83
N HIS A 61 8.95 0.05 -7.78
CA HIS A 61 9.97 1.09 -7.83
C HIS A 61 11.34 0.53 -8.27
N TYR A 62 11.71 -0.67 -7.78
CA TYR A 62 12.94 -1.36 -8.15
C TYR A 62 12.79 -2.33 -9.33
N GLN A 63 11.66 -2.28 -10.05
CA GLN A 63 11.38 -3.12 -11.22
C GLN A 63 11.52 -4.63 -10.95
N VAL A 64 11.15 -5.05 -9.74
CA VAL A 64 11.11 -6.46 -9.38
C VAL A 64 10.04 -7.15 -10.24
N PRO A 65 10.39 -8.20 -10.99
CA PRO A 65 9.51 -8.76 -12.01
C PRO A 65 8.28 -9.48 -11.45
N ARG A 66 8.31 -9.84 -10.16
CA ARG A 66 7.24 -10.59 -9.52
C ARG A 66 7.26 -10.43 -8.01
N LEU A 67 6.09 -10.11 -7.45
CA LEU A 67 5.83 -10.24 -6.02
C LEU A 67 5.59 -11.72 -5.63
N VAL A 68 6.27 -12.18 -4.59
CA VAL A 68 6.04 -13.50 -4.01
C VAL A 68 5.63 -13.32 -2.54
N SER A 69 4.39 -13.67 -2.22
CA SER A 69 3.86 -13.65 -0.85
C SER A 69 3.11 -14.95 -0.54
N PHE A 70 3.06 -15.32 0.73
CA PHE A 70 2.20 -16.40 1.21
C PHE A 70 0.74 -15.96 1.39
N ASP A 71 0.47 -14.65 1.36
CA ASP A 71 -0.88 -14.11 1.33
C ASP A 71 -1.49 -14.28 -0.06
N LYS A 72 -2.30 -15.34 -0.20
CA LYS A 72 -2.99 -15.68 -1.44
C LYS A 72 -4.06 -14.67 -1.83
N VAL A 73 -4.62 -13.90 -0.89
CA VAL A 73 -5.63 -12.88 -1.18
C VAL A 73 -4.93 -11.68 -1.82
N PHE A 74 -3.82 -11.26 -1.24
CA PHE A 74 -3.02 -10.16 -1.79
C PHE A 74 -2.45 -10.48 -3.18
N CYS A 75 -1.90 -11.69 -3.37
CA CYS A 75 -1.42 -12.12 -4.69
C CYS A 75 -2.52 -12.14 -5.78
N ARG A 76 -3.79 -12.38 -5.42
CA ARG A 76 -4.90 -12.35 -6.39
C ARG A 76 -5.33 -10.93 -6.75
N GLU A 77 -5.25 -10.01 -5.78
CA GLU A 77 -5.59 -8.61 -6.00
C GLU A 77 -4.61 -7.94 -6.98
N GLU A 78 -3.32 -8.25 -6.86
CA GLU A 78 -2.28 -7.78 -7.79
C GLU A 78 -2.51 -8.28 -9.23
N GLN A 79 -2.82 -9.56 -9.40
CA GLN A 79 -3.13 -10.14 -10.73
C GLN A 79 -4.37 -9.49 -11.37
N GLY A 80 -5.39 -9.19 -10.55
CA GLY A 80 -6.58 -8.48 -11.02
C GLY A 80 -6.30 -7.04 -11.42
N ALA A 81 -5.41 -6.35 -10.71
CA ALA A 81 -4.99 -4.99 -11.05
C ALA A 81 -4.17 -4.96 -12.35
N GLN A 82 -3.19 -5.85 -12.52
CA GLN A 82 -2.36 -5.93 -13.75
C GLN A 82 -3.19 -6.23 -15.00
N SER A 83 -4.22 -7.06 -14.88
CA SER A 83 -5.12 -7.37 -16.01
C SER A 83 -5.93 -6.16 -16.48
N LEU A 84 -6.23 -5.18 -15.62
CA LEU A 84 -6.98 -3.98 -15.99
C LEU A 84 -6.11 -2.96 -16.73
N TRP A 85 -4.83 -2.82 -16.35
CA TRP A 85 -3.90 -1.90 -17.02
C TRP A 85 -3.51 -2.33 -18.44
N GLN A 86 -3.50 -3.65 -18.73
CA GLN A 86 -3.26 -4.16 -20.08
C GLN A 86 -4.42 -3.90 -21.05
N THR A 87 -5.66 -3.74 -20.55
CA THR A 87 -6.84 -3.50 -21.38
C THR A 87 -7.16 -2.02 -21.64
N SER A 88 -6.39 -1.09 -21.08
CA SER A 88 -6.57 0.37 -21.25
C SER A 88 -5.48 1.02 -22.10
N SER A 89 -4.66 0.22 -22.79
CA SER A 89 -3.61 0.68 -23.71
C SER A 89 -3.83 0.23 -25.18
N ASP A 90 -5.05 -0.20 -25.52
CA ASP A 90 -5.50 -0.47 -26.89
C ASP A 90 -6.45 0.63 -27.40
#